data_AF-A0A562WID3-F1
#
_entry.id   AF-A0A562WID3-F1
#
_cell.length_a   1.000
_cell.length_b   1.000
_cell.length_c   1.000
_cell.angle_alpha   90.00
_cell.angle_beta   90.00
_cell.angle_gamma   90.00
#
_symmetry.space_group_name_H-M   'P 1'
#
loop_
_entity.id
_entity.type
_entity.pdbx_description
1 polymer ?
#
loop_
_entity_poly.entity_id
_entity_poly.type
_entity_poly.pdbx_seq_one_letter_code
_entity_poly.pdbx_strand_id
1 'polypeptide(L)'
;MTDSPLARRRFLGTAAGAALSTAVATVATGSEGSAAPRRRRAAGSGATFRWLGTSGWRIDIGTTTVLVDPYLSRFHTGLFDGAFDPATELTVDTARIADIPGTPRTILVTHTHWDHFNDVPHIAGRSGARMFGTLTAYHLGMAYGLPTSQLSPVKGGEVLDFGDHTVEVVASLHSRNGSYSMAFPGVRVAVPARPEKVEDLPEGDTLSFLLTPRGGPSVFFMGASDFVERNLAGIAPDVAMIAVPNTDVTPAYVPRLLAALDWPATVVPVHWDHFEVALRNPPTVTPGDRNRLDAFLAAVRRVAPGTRILVPEYLTPYTFA
;
A
#
# COMPACT_ATOMS: atom_id res chain seq x y z
N MET A 1 -24.94 42.38 35.94
CA MET A 1 -25.51 41.09 35.54
C MET A 1 -24.56 40.51 34.49
N THR A 2 -23.41 39.99 34.94
CA THR A 2 -23.12 38.58 35.38
C THR A 2 -22.90 37.69 34.14
N ASP A 3 -21.75 37.08 33.85
CA ASP A 3 -20.53 36.83 34.63
C ASP A 3 -19.29 36.61 33.73
N SER A 4 -18.13 36.96 34.29
CA SER A 4 -16.75 36.55 33.94
C SER A 4 -16.54 35.06 34.28
N PRO A 5 -15.35 34.39 34.23
CA PRO A 5 -13.99 34.86 33.91
C PRO A 5 -13.13 33.86 33.10
N LEU A 6 -11.98 34.31 32.60
CA LEU A 6 -10.69 33.61 32.77
C LEU A 6 -9.57 34.64 32.55
N ALA A 7 -9.44 35.53 33.53
CA ALA A 7 -8.23 36.28 33.78
C ALA A 7 -7.36 35.50 34.78
N ARG A 8 -6.08 35.33 34.46
CA ARG A 8 -4.87 35.56 35.31
C ARG A 8 -3.70 34.68 34.82
N ARG A 9 -2.68 35.33 34.23
CA ARG A 9 -1.33 35.62 34.82
C ARG A 9 -0.40 34.39 34.76
N ARG A 10 0.59 34.37 33.85
CA ARG A 10 1.92 35.06 33.85
C ARG A 10 3.01 34.08 34.31
N PHE A 11 4.02 33.85 33.46
CA PHE A 11 5.46 33.86 33.75
C PHE A 11 6.16 33.87 32.37
N LEU A 12 6.62 35.02 31.85
CA LEU A 12 7.98 35.57 31.94
C LEU A 12 9.09 34.55 31.62
N GLY A 13 9.80 34.81 30.52
CA GLY A 13 11.00 34.09 30.11
C GLY A 13 11.52 34.50 28.74
N THR A 14 11.66 35.81 28.48
CA THR A 14 12.50 36.30 27.38
C THR A 14 13.97 36.11 27.74
N ALA A 15 14.71 35.37 26.92
CA ALA A 15 16.15 35.50 26.82
C ALA A 15 16.55 35.28 25.36
N ALA A 16 16.68 36.40 24.63
CA ALA A 16 17.48 36.47 23.43
C ALA A 16 18.95 36.35 23.84
N GLY A 17 19.65 35.36 23.30
CA GLY A 17 21.09 35.17 23.45
C GLY A 17 21.68 34.92 22.07
N ALA A 18 22.10 35.99 21.41
CA ALA A 18 22.96 35.91 20.24
C ALA A 18 24.36 35.47 20.71
N ALA A 19 24.75 34.24 20.40
CA ALA A 19 26.12 33.77 20.53
C ALA A 19 26.73 33.68 19.14
N LEU A 20 27.59 34.65 18.81
CA LEU A 20 28.54 34.57 17.71
C LEU A 20 29.60 33.52 18.09
N SER A 21 29.50 32.33 17.52
CA SER A 21 30.55 31.31 17.57
C SER A 21 31.46 31.47 16.35
N THR A 22 32.68 31.95 16.60
CA THR A 22 33.82 31.85 15.70
C THR A 22 34.15 30.39 15.44
N ALA A 23 33.88 29.89 14.23
CA ALA A 23 34.33 28.56 13.82
C ALA A 23 35.81 28.61 13.41
N VAL A 24 36.65 27.96 14.21
CA VAL A 24 38.04 27.63 13.86
C VAL A 24 37.99 26.52 12.82
N ALA A 25 38.63 26.73 11.67
CA ALA A 25 38.81 25.70 10.65
C ALA A 25 39.80 24.65 11.13
N THR A 26 39.31 23.55 11.70
CA THR A 26 40.09 22.33 11.87
C THR A 26 39.98 21.48 10.62
N VAL A 27 41.10 21.31 9.92
CA VAL A 27 41.26 20.35 8.83
C VAL A 27 41.12 18.95 9.42
N ALA A 28 39.96 18.33 9.23
CA ALA A 28 39.76 16.92 9.54
C ALA A 28 40.35 16.08 8.39
N THR A 29 41.50 15.46 8.64
CA THR A 29 42.03 14.38 7.82
C THR A 29 41.02 13.23 7.78
N GLY A 30 40.64 12.80 6.58
CA GLY A 30 39.63 11.76 6.38
C GLY A 30 39.97 10.48 7.13
N SER A 31 39.08 10.06 8.03
CA SER A 31 39.04 8.68 8.49
C SER A 31 38.24 7.89 7.46
N GLU A 32 38.90 6.97 6.77
CA GLU A 32 38.21 5.92 6.02
C GLU A 32 37.22 5.24 6.97
N GLY A 33 35.92 5.41 6.69
CA GLY A 33 34.86 4.76 7.43
C GLY A 33 35.01 3.26 7.27
N SER A 34 35.55 2.61 8.29
CA SER A 34 35.47 1.16 8.44
C SER A 34 34.00 0.78 8.38
N ALA A 35 33.59 0.13 7.29
CA ALA A 35 32.27 -0.43 7.14
C ALA A 35 32.04 -1.40 8.30
N ALA A 36 31.22 -0.99 9.26
CA ALA A 36 30.83 -1.84 10.37
C ALA A 36 30.28 -3.16 9.80
N PRO A 37 30.69 -4.32 10.34
CA PRO A 37 30.23 -5.60 9.82
C PRO A 37 28.70 -5.63 9.94
N ARG A 38 28.01 -5.82 8.80
CA ARG A 38 26.58 -6.14 8.75
C ARG A 38 26.32 -7.25 9.76
N ARG A 39 25.67 -6.92 10.88
CA ARG A 39 25.22 -7.90 11.88
C ARG A 39 24.54 -9.03 11.11
N ARG A 40 25.03 -10.26 11.25
CA ARG A 40 24.31 -11.46 10.80
C ARG A 40 22.90 -11.35 11.38
N ARG A 41 21.90 -11.12 10.51
CA ARG A 41 20.48 -11.22 10.86
C ARG A 41 20.32 -12.54 11.61
N ALA A 42 19.93 -12.48 12.88
CA ALA A 42 19.37 -13.65 13.52
C ALA A 42 18.24 -14.14 12.59
N ALA A 43 18.17 -15.45 12.33
CA ALA A 43 17.16 -16.03 11.48
C ALA A 43 15.78 -15.78 12.09
N GLY A 44 15.21 -14.61 11.81
CA GLY A 44 13.81 -14.31 12.09
C GLY A 44 12.97 -15.26 11.26
N SER A 45 11.89 -15.77 11.84
CA SER A 45 10.92 -16.61 11.13
C SER A 45 10.56 -15.94 9.80
N GLY A 46 10.97 -16.54 8.68
CA GLY A 46 10.76 -15.96 7.37
C GLY A 46 9.27 -15.69 7.13
N ALA A 47 8.95 -14.51 6.61
CA ALA A 47 7.60 -14.23 6.16
C ALA A 47 7.33 -14.92 4.82
N THR A 48 6.13 -15.48 4.66
CA THR A 48 5.67 -16.05 3.39
C THR A 48 4.64 -15.13 2.77
N PHE A 49 4.83 -14.80 1.48
CA PHE A 49 3.99 -13.90 0.72
C PHE A 49 3.24 -14.68 -0.34
N ARG A 50 1.94 -14.46 -0.46
CA ARG A 50 1.09 -15.04 -1.51
C ARG A 50 0.31 -13.95 -2.20
N TRP A 51 0.46 -13.86 -3.51
CA TRP A 51 -0.27 -12.88 -4.31
C TRP A 51 -1.72 -13.31 -4.46
N LEU A 52 -2.64 -12.39 -4.23
CA LEU A 52 -4.08 -12.62 -4.30
C LEU A 52 -4.68 -12.14 -5.62
N GLY A 53 -3.85 -11.58 -6.52
CA GLY A 53 -4.30 -10.86 -7.71
C GLY A 53 -4.44 -9.36 -7.46
N THR A 54 -4.63 -8.57 -8.51
CA THR A 54 -4.67 -7.10 -8.42
C THR A 54 -3.42 -6.60 -7.66
N SER A 55 -3.58 -5.77 -6.62
CA SER A 55 -2.52 -5.36 -5.70
C SER A 55 -2.54 -6.12 -4.38
N GLY A 56 -3.34 -7.19 -4.29
CA GLY A 56 -3.65 -7.92 -3.07
C GLY A 56 -2.60 -8.93 -2.66
N TRP A 57 -2.30 -8.99 -1.36
CA TRP A 57 -1.32 -9.92 -0.79
C TRP A 57 -1.79 -10.51 0.53
N ARG A 58 -1.47 -11.79 0.74
CA ARG A 58 -1.44 -12.42 2.06
C ARG A 58 0.00 -12.58 2.51
N ILE A 59 0.29 -12.09 3.72
CA ILE A 59 1.60 -12.18 4.34
C ILE A 59 1.44 -12.96 5.65
N ASP A 60 2.10 -14.11 5.74
CA ASP A 60 2.16 -14.90 6.98
C ASP A 60 3.53 -14.69 7.64
N ILE A 61 3.54 -14.15 8.87
CA ILE A 61 4.72 -13.82 9.68
C ILE A 61 4.62 -14.60 10.99
N GLY A 62 5.31 -15.73 11.08
CA GLY A 62 5.13 -16.64 12.21
C GLY A 62 3.67 -17.11 12.32
N THR A 63 2.97 -16.72 13.38
CA THR A 63 1.53 -17.02 13.58
C THR A 63 0.61 -15.86 13.20
N THR A 64 1.16 -14.72 12.77
CA THR A 64 0.38 -13.53 12.38
C THR A 64 0.14 -13.54 10.87
N THR A 65 -1.11 -13.32 10.46
CA THR A 65 -1.45 -13.06 9.05
C THR A 65 -1.82 -11.59 8.87
N VAL A 66 -1.22 -10.96 7.88
CA VAL A 66 -1.53 -9.61 7.39
C VAL A 66 -2.05 -9.72 5.96
N LEU A 67 -3.11 -8.97 5.65
CA LEU A 67 -3.58 -8.82 4.27
C LEU A 67 -3.34 -7.39 3.78
N VAL A 68 -3.06 -7.26 2.48
CA VAL A 68 -3.09 -6.00 1.74
C VAL A 68 -4.14 -6.17 0.65
N ASP A 69 -5.07 -5.23 0.51
CA ASP A 69 -6.09 -5.17 -0.56
C ASP A 69 -6.66 -6.54 -1.01
N PRO A 70 -7.26 -7.35 -0.10
CA PRO A 70 -7.64 -8.73 -0.39
C PRO A 70 -8.91 -8.87 -1.25
N TYR A 71 -8.91 -8.39 -2.50
CA TYR A 71 -10.01 -8.57 -3.44
C TYR A 71 -9.96 -9.94 -4.12
N LEU A 72 -10.89 -10.81 -3.72
CA LEU A 72 -10.99 -12.20 -4.12
C LEU A 72 -12.33 -12.52 -4.80
N SER A 73 -13.39 -11.75 -4.53
CA SER A 73 -14.72 -11.96 -5.11
C SER A 73 -14.73 -11.86 -6.62
N ARG A 74 -13.94 -10.95 -7.22
CA ARG A 74 -13.64 -10.91 -8.68
C ARG A 74 -14.89 -11.07 -9.53
N PHE A 75 -15.91 -10.25 -9.25
CA PHE A 75 -17.16 -10.23 -10.01
C PHE A 75 -17.01 -9.42 -11.30
N HIS A 76 -17.85 -9.71 -12.28
CA HIS A 76 -17.84 -9.07 -13.59
C HIS A 76 -18.45 -7.67 -13.52
N THR A 77 -17.76 -6.68 -14.07
CA THR A 77 -18.24 -5.29 -14.19
C THR A 77 -18.27 -4.81 -15.63
N GLY A 78 -17.79 -5.63 -16.58
CA GLY A 78 -17.65 -5.28 -18.00
C GLY A 78 -16.37 -4.49 -18.31
N LEU A 79 -15.51 -4.23 -17.32
CA LEU A 79 -14.26 -3.48 -17.52
C LEU A 79 -13.36 -4.11 -18.58
N PHE A 80 -13.17 -5.42 -18.49
CA PHE A 80 -12.30 -6.17 -19.41
C PHE A 80 -12.94 -6.46 -20.77
N ASP A 81 -14.23 -6.19 -20.91
CA ASP A 81 -14.99 -6.34 -22.17
C ASP A 81 -15.14 -5.00 -22.93
N GLY A 82 -14.64 -3.89 -22.35
CA GLY A 82 -14.84 -2.55 -22.90
C GLY A 82 -16.27 -2.01 -22.72
N ALA A 83 -17.04 -2.61 -21.81
CA ALA A 83 -18.43 -2.28 -21.52
C ALA A 83 -18.64 -2.06 -20.01
N PHE A 84 -17.69 -1.36 -19.37
CA PHE A 84 -17.71 -1.11 -17.93
C PHE A 84 -19.01 -0.44 -17.48
N ASP A 85 -19.72 -1.06 -16.53
CA ASP A 85 -20.90 -0.50 -15.90
C ASP A 85 -20.59 -0.05 -14.45
N PRO A 86 -20.47 1.26 -14.20
CA PRO A 86 -20.22 1.79 -12.86
C PRO A 86 -21.37 1.48 -11.87
N ALA A 87 -22.57 1.19 -12.37
CA ALA A 87 -23.72 0.84 -11.56
C ALA A 87 -23.80 -0.66 -11.20
N THR A 88 -22.81 -1.46 -11.58
CA THR A 88 -22.71 -2.88 -11.22
C THR A 88 -22.83 -3.06 -9.69
N GLU A 89 -23.68 -4.00 -9.26
CA GLU A 89 -23.89 -4.31 -7.85
C GLU A 89 -22.63 -4.92 -7.22
N LEU A 90 -22.28 -4.44 -6.03
CA LEU A 90 -21.20 -5.00 -5.23
C LEU A 90 -21.63 -6.35 -4.67
N THR A 91 -20.90 -7.41 -5.02
CA THR A 91 -21.14 -8.75 -4.51
C THR A 91 -19.92 -9.28 -3.78
N VAL A 92 -20.17 -10.12 -2.76
CA VAL A 92 -19.12 -10.81 -2.01
C VAL A 92 -19.32 -12.32 -2.23
N ASP A 93 -18.38 -12.97 -2.91
CA ASP A 93 -18.39 -14.43 -3.11
C ASP A 93 -17.88 -15.12 -1.84
N THR A 94 -18.78 -15.32 -0.87
CA THR A 94 -18.45 -15.88 0.45
C THR A 94 -17.86 -17.28 0.38
N ALA A 95 -18.14 -18.05 -0.68
CA ALA A 95 -17.57 -19.37 -0.88
C ALA A 95 -16.10 -19.28 -1.29
N ARG A 96 -15.79 -18.38 -2.23
CA ARG A 96 -14.41 -18.14 -2.70
C ARG A 96 -13.50 -17.58 -1.62
N ILE A 97 -14.02 -16.69 -0.77
CA ILE A 97 -13.24 -16.04 0.27
C ILE A 97 -13.24 -16.78 1.62
N ALA A 98 -13.83 -17.99 1.68
CA ALA A 98 -14.00 -18.71 2.95
C ALA A 98 -12.65 -19.06 3.63
N ASP A 99 -11.65 -19.47 2.83
CA ASP A 99 -10.41 -20.06 3.34
C ASP A 99 -9.15 -19.24 3.01
N ILE A 100 -9.10 -18.58 1.85
CA ILE A 100 -7.89 -17.89 1.36
C ILE A 100 -7.40 -16.80 2.33
N PRO A 101 -8.26 -15.92 2.89
CA PRO A 101 -7.85 -14.92 3.87
C PRO A 101 -7.38 -15.53 5.20
N GLY A 102 -7.91 -16.69 5.59
CA GLY A 102 -7.70 -17.28 6.92
C GLY A 102 -8.28 -16.42 8.05
N THR A 103 -7.51 -16.24 9.12
CA THR A 103 -7.85 -15.38 10.27
C THR A 103 -6.82 -14.26 10.41
N PRO A 104 -6.86 -13.24 9.53
CA PRO A 104 -5.91 -12.15 9.58
C PRO A 104 -6.04 -11.36 10.88
N ARG A 105 -4.91 -10.83 11.37
CA ARG A 105 -4.90 -9.87 12.48
C ARG A 105 -5.06 -8.44 11.98
N THR A 106 -4.51 -8.17 10.80
CA THR A 106 -4.42 -6.83 10.21
C THR A 106 -4.80 -6.89 8.74
N ILE A 107 -5.57 -5.89 8.28
CA ILE A 107 -5.83 -5.64 6.85
C ILE A 107 -5.37 -4.22 6.54
N LEU A 108 -4.49 -4.07 5.56
CA LEU A 108 -4.00 -2.79 5.05
C LEU A 108 -4.73 -2.48 3.75
N VAL A 109 -5.37 -1.31 3.67
CA VAL A 109 -6.15 -0.86 2.52
C VAL A 109 -5.42 0.31 1.88
N THR A 110 -4.98 0.15 0.64
CA THR A 110 -4.28 1.21 -0.07
C THR A 110 -5.23 2.33 -0.48
N HIS A 111 -6.41 2.00 -1.00
CA HIS A 111 -7.48 2.92 -1.37
C HIS A 111 -8.80 2.16 -1.50
N THR A 112 -9.91 2.87 -1.75
CA THR A 112 -11.26 2.31 -1.55
C THR A 112 -12.00 1.87 -2.80
N HIS A 113 -11.35 1.78 -3.97
CA HIS A 113 -11.97 1.17 -5.14
C HIS A 113 -12.35 -0.31 -4.91
N TRP A 114 -13.34 -0.78 -5.67
CA TRP A 114 -13.93 -2.11 -5.49
C TRP A 114 -12.91 -3.25 -5.61
N ASP A 115 -11.94 -3.12 -6.52
CA ASP A 115 -10.88 -4.11 -6.78
C ASP A 115 -9.79 -4.15 -5.68
N HIS A 116 -9.95 -3.34 -4.62
CA HIS A 116 -9.08 -3.32 -3.44
C HIS A 116 -9.87 -3.55 -2.14
N PHE A 117 -11.04 -2.91 -2.02
CA PHE A 117 -11.76 -2.77 -0.76
C PHE A 117 -12.97 -3.69 -0.61
N ASN A 118 -13.60 -4.15 -1.71
CA ASN A 118 -14.94 -4.77 -1.66
C ASN A 118 -15.08 -5.90 -0.62
N ASP A 119 -14.08 -6.76 -0.51
CA ASP A 119 -14.12 -7.91 0.40
C ASP A 119 -13.62 -7.58 1.81
N VAL A 120 -12.97 -6.43 2.00
CA VAL A 120 -12.34 -6.05 3.26
C VAL A 120 -13.35 -6.02 4.41
N PRO A 121 -14.54 -5.39 4.27
CA PRO A 121 -15.51 -5.38 5.37
C PRO A 121 -15.99 -6.77 5.76
N HIS A 122 -16.21 -7.67 4.79
CA HIS A 122 -16.61 -9.04 5.08
C HIS A 122 -15.49 -9.81 5.82
N ILE A 123 -14.26 -9.71 5.33
CA ILE A 123 -13.10 -10.41 5.92
C ILE A 123 -12.83 -9.89 7.34
N ALA A 124 -12.86 -8.57 7.56
CA ALA A 124 -12.67 -7.96 8.87
C ALA A 124 -13.76 -8.39 9.86
N GLY A 125 -15.02 -8.33 9.45
CA GLY A 125 -16.16 -8.72 10.28
C GLY A 125 -16.13 -10.19 10.71
N ARG A 126 -15.70 -11.09 9.81
CA ARG A 126 -15.57 -12.52 10.11
C ARG A 126 -14.38 -12.86 11.01
N SER A 127 -13.24 -12.20 10.79
CA SER A 127 -11.97 -12.55 11.44
C SER A 127 -11.69 -11.79 12.73
N GLY A 128 -12.32 -10.63 12.91
CA GLY A 128 -11.95 -9.70 13.97
C GLY A 128 -10.75 -8.81 13.62
N ALA A 129 -10.24 -8.87 12.39
CA ALA A 129 -9.05 -8.13 11.97
C ALA A 129 -9.22 -6.62 12.11
N ARG A 130 -8.11 -5.95 12.44
CA ARG A 130 -8.05 -4.49 12.45
C ARG A 130 -7.67 -3.99 11.06
N MET A 131 -8.51 -3.14 10.49
CA MET A 131 -8.34 -2.50 9.19
C MET A 131 -7.65 -1.14 9.35
N PHE A 132 -6.61 -0.92 8.55
CA PHE A 132 -5.89 0.35 8.43
C PHE A 132 -6.06 0.87 7.01
N GLY A 133 -6.50 2.12 6.89
CA GLY A 133 -6.69 2.79 5.61
C GLY A 133 -7.00 4.26 5.83
N THR A 134 -7.34 4.98 4.77
CA THR A 134 -7.69 6.40 4.85
C THR A 134 -8.93 6.66 5.70
N LEU A 135 -9.23 7.94 5.98
CA LEU A 135 -10.48 8.30 6.66
C LEU A 135 -11.72 7.87 5.86
N THR A 136 -11.60 7.80 4.53
CA THR A 136 -12.66 7.24 3.67
C THR A 136 -12.88 5.76 3.96
N ALA A 137 -11.81 4.94 3.98
CA ALA A 137 -11.90 3.52 4.34
C ALA A 137 -12.51 3.33 5.74
N TYR A 138 -12.12 4.16 6.71
CA TYR A 138 -12.71 4.17 8.07
C TYR A 138 -14.22 4.38 8.05
N HIS A 139 -14.71 5.40 7.32
CA HIS A 139 -16.15 5.68 7.21
C HIS A 139 -16.92 4.60 6.45
N LEU A 140 -16.35 4.04 5.38
CA LEU A 140 -16.95 2.93 4.65
C LEU A 140 -17.04 1.68 5.54
N GLY A 141 -15.99 1.36 6.30
CA GLY A 141 -16.01 0.26 7.26
C GLY A 141 -17.16 0.37 8.27
N MET A 142 -17.43 1.57 8.79
CA MET A 142 -18.60 1.82 9.64
C MET A 142 -19.93 1.67 8.89
N ALA A 143 -20.01 2.10 7.64
CA ALA A 143 -21.22 1.92 6.81
C ALA A 143 -21.52 0.43 6.54
N TYR A 144 -20.50 -0.42 6.51
CA TYR A 144 -20.63 -1.89 6.48
C TYR A 144 -20.88 -2.52 7.87
N GLY A 145 -20.94 -1.73 8.94
CA GLY A 145 -21.26 -2.20 10.29
C GLY A 145 -20.07 -2.69 11.11
N LEU A 146 -18.83 -2.42 10.70
CA LEU A 146 -17.66 -2.77 11.50
C LEU A 146 -17.57 -1.90 12.76
N PRO A 147 -17.20 -2.47 13.92
CA PRO A 147 -17.00 -1.70 15.14
C PRO A 147 -15.76 -0.81 15.01
N THR A 148 -15.79 0.38 15.61
CA THR A 148 -14.67 1.33 15.56
C THR A 148 -13.37 0.79 16.15
N SER A 149 -13.43 -0.22 17.03
CA SER A 149 -12.25 -0.94 17.56
C SER A 149 -11.47 -1.72 16.50
N GLN A 150 -12.10 -2.08 15.38
CA GLN A 150 -11.46 -2.72 14.22
C GLN A 150 -11.01 -1.71 13.17
N LEU A 151 -11.30 -0.42 13.31
CA LEU A 151 -11.07 0.57 12.25
C LEU A 151 -9.99 1.55 12.68
N SER A 152 -9.04 1.85 11.80
CA SER A 152 -7.93 2.76 12.11
C SER A 152 -7.61 3.66 10.93
N PRO A 153 -7.96 4.96 11.01
CA PRO A 153 -7.60 5.90 9.98
C PRO A 153 -6.10 6.20 10.03
N VAL A 154 -5.44 6.15 8.89
CA VAL A 154 -4.05 6.54 8.65
C VAL A 154 -4.00 7.45 7.43
N LYS A 155 -2.94 8.25 7.29
CA LYS A 155 -2.82 9.22 6.18
C LYS A 155 -1.47 9.24 5.49
N GLY A 156 -0.44 8.59 6.03
CA GLY A 156 0.93 8.65 5.58
C GLY A 156 1.85 9.35 6.59
N GLY A 157 3.04 8.76 6.79
CA GLY A 157 4.06 9.15 7.75
C GLY A 157 4.02 8.39 9.07
N GLU A 158 2.96 7.61 9.33
CA GLU A 158 2.89 6.77 10.52
C GLU A 158 3.83 5.56 10.40
N VAL A 159 4.54 5.23 11.49
CA VAL A 159 5.30 3.99 11.65
C VAL A 159 4.68 3.20 12.79
N LEU A 160 4.07 2.06 12.47
CA LEU A 160 3.27 1.24 13.37
C LEU A 160 4.04 -0.02 13.74
N ASP A 161 4.26 -0.25 15.03
CA ASP A 161 4.91 -1.47 15.55
C ASP A 161 3.85 -2.49 15.99
N PHE A 162 3.88 -3.67 15.38
CA PHE A 162 3.01 -4.80 15.70
C PHE A 162 3.73 -5.90 16.49
N GLY A 163 4.98 -5.67 16.87
CA GLY A 163 5.83 -6.60 17.63
C GLY A 163 6.67 -7.48 16.72
N ASP A 164 6.05 -8.35 15.93
CA ASP A 164 6.73 -9.25 14.98
C ASP A 164 7.05 -8.59 13.63
N HIS A 165 6.45 -7.45 13.33
CA HIS A 165 6.73 -6.61 12.17
C HIS A 165 6.40 -5.14 12.43
N THR A 166 6.93 -4.26 11.60
CA THR A 166 6.51 -2.86 11.51
C THR A 166 5.81 -2.60 10.19
N VAL A 167 4.93 -1.60 10.16
CA VAL A 167 4.32 -1.05 8.95
C VAL A 167 4.52 0.46 8.94
N GLU A 168 5.24 0.97 7.95
CA GLU A 168 5.27 2.39 7.64
C GLU A 168 4.23 2.70 6.56
N VAL A 169 3.41 3.72 6.83
CA VAL A 169 2.34 4.18 5.93
C VAL A 169 2.87 5.33 5.10
N VAL A 170 2.66 5.28 3.79
CA VAL A 170 3.17 6.27 2.84
C VAL A 170 1.99 6.89 2.10
N ALA A 171 1.84 8.22 2.19
CA ALA A 171 0.87 8.93 1.37
C ALA A 171 1.31 8.87 -0.10
N SER A 172 0.42 8.44 -0.99
CA SER A 172 0.70 8.20 -2.41
C SER A 172 -0.36 8.85 -3.31
N LEU A 173 -0.33 8.54 -4.61
CA LEU A 173 -1.29 9.01 -5.61
C LEU A 173 -1.91 7.81 -6.34
N HIS A 174 -3.14 8.00 -6.81
CA HIS A 174 -3.81 6.99 -7.61
C HIS A 174 -3.33 6.97 -9.07
N SER A 175 -3.52 5.83 -9.74
CA SER A 175 -3.36 5.65 -11.19
C SER A 175 -4.16 6.69 -11.97
N ARG A 176 -3.57 7.20 -13.07
CA ARG A 176 -4.19 8.22 -13.94
C ARG A 176 -4.67 7.62 -15.26
N ASN A 177 -5.82 8.09 -15.74
CA ASN A 177 -6.30 7.82 -17.10
C ASN A 177 -5.70 8.83 -18.10
N GLY A 178 -5.99 8.62 -19.40
CA GLY A 178 -5.45 9.45 -20.50
C GLY A 178 -5.76 10.96 -20.39
N SER A 179 -6.75 11.34 -19.58
CA SER A 179 -7.14 12.73 -19.34
C SER A 179 -6.60 13.29 -18.02
N TYR A 180 -5.59 12.64 -17.42
CA TYR A 180 -5.00 13.01 -16.13
C TYR A 180 -5.98 12.94 -14.94
N SER A 181 -7.09 12.22 -15.10
CA SER A 181 -8.09 11.99 -14.06
C SER A 181 -8.04 10.53 -13.57
N MET A 182 -9.01 10.13 -12.76
CA MET A 182 -9.13 8.80 -12.18
C MET A 182 -10.61 8.38 -12.13
N ALA A 183 -10.85 7.07 -12.02
CA ALA A 183 -12.19 6.56 -11.75
C ALA A 183 -12.64 7.02 -10.34
N PHE A 184 -13.95 7.27 -10.20
CA PHE A 184 -14.64 7.55 -8.94
C PHE A 184 -13.87 8.46 -7.95
N PRO A 185 -13.49 9.69 -8.35
CA PRO A 185 -12.79 10.60 -7.44
C PRO A 185 -13.70 10.99 -6.26
N GLY A 186 -13.12 11.13 -5.07
CA GLY A 186 -13.83 11.66 -3.91
C GLY A 186 -13.34 11.09 -2.59
N VAL A 187 -13.77 11.73 -1.51
CA VAL A 187 -13.47 11.30 -0.13
C VAL A 187 -14.76 11.24 0.67
N ARG A 188 -14.81 10.36 1.68
CA ARG A 188 -15.92 10.32 2.65
C ARG A 188 -15.45 10.93 3.97
N VAL A 189 -15.99 12.11 4.30
CA VAL A 189 -15.69 12.84 5.55
C VAL A 189 -16.70 12.57 6.68
N ALA A 190 -17.71 11.74 6.41
CA ALA A 190 -18.68 11.22 7.37
C ALA A 190 -19.11 9.81 6.91
N VAL A 191 -19.78 9.05 7.80
CA VAL A 191 -20.33 7.72 7.48
C VAL A 191 -21.37 7.85 6.36
N PRO A 192 -21.15 7.25 5.18
CA PRO A 192 -22.14 7.27 4.11
C PRO A 192 -23.23 6.21 4.33
N ALA A 193 -24.23 6.18 3.46
CA ALA A 193 -25.04 4.97 3.28
C ALA A 193 -24.12 3.79 2.89
N ARG A 194 -24.54 2.57 3.21
CA ARG A 194 -23.79 1.38 2.81
C ARG A 194 -23.67 1.36 1.28
N PRO A 195 -22.44 1.27 0.72
CA PRO A 195 -22.26 1.15 -0.73
C PRO A 195 -22.97 -0.09 -1.28
N GLU A 196 -23.66 0.08 -2.40
CA GLU A 196 -24.37 -1.00 -3.11
C GLU A 196 -23.80 -1.23 -4.51
N LYS A 197 -23.14 -0.22 -5.10
CA LYS A 197 -22.61 -0.26 -6.47
C LYS A 197 -21.12 0.04 -6.51
N VAL A 198 -20.47 -0.37 -7.60
CA VAL A 198 -19.06 -0.10 -7.88
C VAL A 198 -18.73 1.39 -7.72
N GLU A 199 -19.56 2.29 -8.27
CA GLU A 199 -19.34 3.73 -8.19
C GLU A 199 -19.53 4.35 -6.79
N ASP A 200 -20.16 3.65 -5.85
CA ASP A 200 -20.35 4.14 -4.47
C ASP A 200 -19.05 4.11 -3.67
N LEU A 201 -18.06 3.35 -4.16
CA LEU A 201 -16.72 3.17 -3.63
C LEU A 201 -15.74 4.15 -4.32
N PRO A 202 -15.56 5.37 -3.79
CA PRO A 202 -14.64 6.33 -4.38
C PRO A 202 -13.18 5.90 -4.14
N GLU A 203 -12.23 6.59 -4.75
CA GLU A 203 -10.80 6.35 -4.47
C GLU A 203 -10.45 6.60 -3.00
N GLY A 204 -10.86 7.72 -2.42
CA GLY A 204 -10.76 7.94 -0.98
C GLY A 204 -9.36 8.29 -0.46
N ASP A 205 -8.50 8.90 -1.27
CA ASP A 205 -7.05 9.04 -1.13
C ASP A 205 -6.31 7.68 -1.22
N THR A 206 -5.05 7.72 -1.68
CA THR A 206 -4.24 6.53 -1.94
C THR A 206 -3.02 6.46 -1.02
N LEU A 207 -2.77 5.27 -0.50
CA LEU A 207 -1.63 4.94 0.35
C LEU A 207 -0.74 3.88 -0.31
N SER A 208 0.47 3.77 0.21
CA SER A 208 1.36 2.61 0.03
C SER A 208 1.89 2.20 1.40
N PHE A 209 2.38 0.97 1.52
CA PHE A 209 2.83 0.43 2.80
C PHE A 209 4.21 -0.18 2.68
N LEU A 210 5.10 0.12 3.62
CA LEU A 210 6.36 -0.60 3.79
C LEU A 210 6.24 -1.51 5.02
N LEU A 211 6.13 -2.81 4.80
CA LEU A 211 6.08 -3.81 5.86
C LEU A 211 7.46 -4.42 6.07
N THR A 212 7.94 -4.45 7.31
CA THR A 212 9.23 -5.07 7.66
C THR A 212 9.05 -6.13 8.74
N PRO A 213 9.11 -7.44 8.43
CA PRO A 213 9.15 -8.50 9.43
C PRO A 213 10.43 -8.37 10.27
N ARG A 214 10.34 -8.66 11.57
CA ARG A 214 11.49 -8.56 12.48
C ARG A 214 12.61 -9.51 12.04
N GLY A 215 13.74 -8.93 11.63
CA GLY A 215 14.89 -9.69 11.13
C GLY A 215 14.73 -10.24 9.71
N GLY A 216 13.64 -9.91 9.02
CA GLY A 216 13.38 -10.25 7.62
C GLY A 216 13.45 -9.04 6.69
N PRO A 217 13.34 -9.24 5.38
CA PRO A 217 13.41 -8.16 4.38
C PRO A 217 12.21 -7.23 4.44
N SER A 218 12.44 -5.96 4.16
CA SER A 218 11.41 -4.94 4.02
C SER A 218 10.73 -5.05 2.65
N VAL A 219 9.40 -4.97 2.63
CA VAL A 219 8.57 -5.16 1.44
C VAL A 219 7.63 -3.99 1.28
N PHE A 220 7.75 -3.30 0.15
CA PHE A 220 6.91 -2.16 -0.22
C PHE A 220 5.72 -2.63 -1.06
N PHE A 221 4.52 -2.17 -0.70
CA PHE A 221 3.25 -2.52 -1.33
C PHE A 221 2.60 -1.26 -1.90
N MET A 222 2.37 -1.28 -3.20
CA MET A 222 1.75 -0.18 -3.93
C MET A 222 0.40 -0.62 -4.49
N GLY A 223 -0.65 0.13 -4.17
CA GLY A 223 -2.02 -0.15 -4.62
C GLY A 223 -2.33 0.35 -6.03
N ALA A 224 -1.72 1.47 -6.43
CA ALA A 224 -2.00 2.19 -7.66
C ALA A 224 -0.70 2.72 -8.29
N SER A 225 -0.75 3.18 -9.54
CA SER A 225 0.42 3.42 -10.42
C SER A 225 0.86 4.89 -10.54
N ASP A 226 0.71 5.67 -9.47
CA ASP A 226 1.30 7.00 -9.32
C ASP A 226 1.82 7.15 -7.89
N PHE A 227 2.65 8.16 -7.64
CA PHE A 227 3.31 8.31 -6.34
C PHE A 227 3.78 9.72 -6.06
N VAL A 228 3.85 10.08 -4.78
CA VAL A 228 4.51 11.29 -4.32
C VAL A 228 5.99 10.98 -4.11
N GLU A 229 6.82 11.26 -5.12
CA GLU A 229 8.27 10.96 -5.12
C GLU A 229 9.00 11.41 -3.85
N ARG A 230 8.66 12.57 -3.30
CA ARG A 230 9.27 13.10 -2.07
C ARG A 230 8.92 12.29 -0.81
N ASN A 231 7.77 11.61 -0.80
CA ASN A 231 7.36 10.78 0.33
C ASN A 231 8.09 9.43 0.35
N LEU A 232 8.81 9.09 -0.72
CA LEU A 232 9.65 7.89 -0.80
C LEU A 232 11.10 8.15 -0.38
N ALA A 233 11.47 9.40 -0.08
CA ALA A 233 12.83 9.73 0.30
C ALA A 233 13.26 8.97 1.57
N GLY A 234 14.31 8.14 1.44
CA GLY A 234 14.81 7.29 2.52
C GLY A 234 14.11 5.93 2.64
N ILE A 235 13.06 5.68 1.86
CA ILE A 235 12.45 4.36 1.71
C ILE A 235 13.34 3.54 0.76
N ALA A 236 13.97 2.49 1.29
CA ALA A 236 14.86 1.60 0.56
C ALA A 236 14.46 0.12 0.78
N PRO A 237 13.33 -0.33 0.19
CA PRO A 237 12.82 -1.67 0.41
C PRO A 237 13.73 -2.72 -0.23
N ASP A 238 13.82 -3.89 0.39
CA ASP A 238 14.47 -5.04 -0.23
C ASP A 238 13.64 -5.54 -1.44
N VAL A 239 12.31 -5.45 -1.34
CA VAL A 239 11.36 -5.90 -2.36
C VAL A 239 10.29 -4.83 -2.60
N ALA A 240 10.02 -4.49 -3.86
CA ALA A 240 8.95 -3.57 -4.24
C ALA A 240 7.87 -4.26 -5.08
N MET A 241 6.65 -4.32 -4.55
CA MET A 241 5.43 -4.74 -5.26
C MET A 241 4.83 -3.51 -5.96
N ILE A 242 5.03 -3.41 -7.27
CA ILE A 242 4.77 -2.19 -8.06
C ILE A 242 3.60 -2.40 -9.00
N ALA A 243 2.58 -1.57 -8.90
CA ALA A 243 1.43 -1.59 -9.81
C ALA A 243 1.86 -1.26 -11.24
N VAL A 244 1.44 -2.09 -12.19
CA VAL A 244 1.65 -1.84 -13.63
C VAL A 244 0.66 -0.77 -14.08
N PRO A 245 1.13 0.31 -14.73
CA PRO A 245 0.25 1.40 -15.11
C PRO A 245 -0.63 1.02 -16.32
N ASN A 246 -1.89 1.45 -16.31
CA ASN A 246 -2.82 1.25 -17.41
C ASN A 246 -2.64 2.27 -18.56
N THR A 247 -1.95 3.39 -18.28
CA THR A 247 -1.60 4.46 -19.22
C THR A 247 -0.14 4.86 -19.06
N ASP A 248 0.36 5.71 -19.96
CA ASP A 248 1.72 6.26 -19.93
C ASP A 248 1.78 7.74 -19.53
N VAL A 249 0.67 8.29 -19.00
CA VAL A 249 0.57 9.72 -18.67
C VAL A 249 1.42 10.12 -17.47
N THR A 250 1.81 9.17 -16.61
CA THR A 250 2.76 9.40 -15.51
C THR A 250 4.18 9.39 -16.07
N PRO A 251 4.84 10.55 -16.19
CA PRO A 251 6.08 10.66 -16.94
C PRO A 251 7.22 9.90 -16.23
N ALA A 252 7.99 9.15 -17.02
CA ALA A 252 9.15 8.39 -16.55
C ALA A 252 8.86 7.53 -15.31
N TYR A 253 7.66 6.94 -15.25
CA TYR A 253 7.15 6.20 -14.10
C TYR A 253 8.17 5.21 -13.50
N VAL A 254 8.65 4.24 -14.28
CA VAL A 254 9.61 3.22 -13.79
C VAL A 254 10.96 3.83 -13.36
N PRO A 255 11.68 4.63 -14.18
CA PRO A 255 12.93 5.24 -13.74
C PRO A 255 12.79 6.08 -12.46
N ARG A 256 11.75 6.92 -12.36
CA ARG A 256 11.56 7.79 -11.19
C ARG A 256 11.20 6.98 -9.95
N LEU A 257 10.30 6.02 -10.08
CA LEU A 257 9.87 5.19 -8.95
C LEU A 257 11.02 4.34 -8.41
N LEU A 258 11.79 3.67 -9.28
CA LEU A 258 12.91 2.83 -8.83
C LEU A 258 14.05 3.64 -8.23
N ALA A 259 14.33 4.84 -8.74
CA ALA A 259 15.30 5.74 -8.12
C ALA A 259 14.82 6.23 -6.74
N ALA A 260 13.53 6.54 -6.61
CA ALA A 260 12.94 7.00 -5.35
C ALA A 260 12.89 5.91 -4.27
N LEU A 261 12.79 4.63 -4.69
CA LEU A 261 12.85 3.45 -3.81
C LEU A 261 14.28 2.91 -3.61
N ASP A 262 15.31 3.69 -3.98
CA ASP A 262 16.72 3.32 -3.87
C ASP A 262 17.07 1.96 -4.50
N TRP A 263 16.53 1.71 -5.70
CA TRP A 263 16.86 0.56 -6.54
C TRP A 263 16.69 -0.80 -5.82
N PRO A 264 15.44 -1.19 -5.48
CA PRO A 264 15.18 -2.40 -4.72
C PRO A 264 15.78 -3.64 -5.38
N ALA A 265 16.25 -4.58 -4.56
CA ALA A 265 16.90 -5.80 -5.04
C ALA A 265 15.94 -6.68 -5.85
N THR A 266 14.64 -6.65 -5.51
CA THR A 266 13.58 -7.35 -6.25
C THR A 266 12.41 -6.42 -6.56
N VAL A 267 11.92 -6.47 -7.80
CA VAL A 267 10.66 -5.87 -8.24
C VAL A 267 9.67 -6.96 -8.60
N VAL A 268 8.44 -6.79 -8.15
CA VAL A 268 7.31 -7.68 -8.41
C VAL A 268 6.18 -6.84 -9.04
N PRO A 269 5.84 -7.03 -10.33
CA PRO A 269 4.71 -6.34 -10.92
C PRO A 269 3.39 -6.87 -10.35
N VAL A 270 2.46 -5.97 -10.04
CA VAL A 270 1.09 -6.26 -9.59
C VAL A 270 0.08 -5.46 -10.42
N HIS A 271 -1.23 -5.71 -10.24
CA HIS A 271 -2.30 -5.02 -10.97
C HIS A 271 -2.20 -5.15 -12.50
N TRP A 272 -1.81 -6.33 -12.99
CA TRP A 272 -1.71 -6.62 -14.42
C TRP A 272 -2.63 -7.75 -14.86
N ASP A 273 -3.28 -8.44 -13.93
CA ASP A 273 -4.16 -9.56 -14.21
C ASP A 273 -5.60 -9.14 -14.56
N HIS A 274 -6.31 -10.08 -15.17
CA HIS A 274 -7.76 -9.96 -15.37
C HIS A 274 -8.49 -10.24 -14.05
N PHE A 275 -8.81 -9.18 -13.30
CA PHE A 275 -9.40 -9.27 -11.96
C PHE A 275 -10.92 -9.50 -11.88
N GLU A 276 -11.56 -9.86 -12.98
CA GLU A 276 -12.98 -10.27 -13.05
C GLU A 276 -13.18 -11.76 -13.35
N VAL A 277 -12.10 -12.54 -13.38
CA VAL A 277 -12.13 -14.01 -13.52
C VAL A 277 -11.53 -14.69 -12.30
N ALA A 278 -11.87 -15.96 -12.07
CA ALA A 278 -11.35 -16.73 -10.94
C ALA A 278 -9.81 -16.83 -10.92
N LEU A 279 -9.25 -16.99 -9.73
CA LEU A 279 -7.81 -17.22 -9.52
C LEU A 279 -7.40 -18.58 -10.12
N ARG A 280 -6.85 -18.56 -11.33
CA ARG A 280 -6.33 -19.72 -12.04
C ARG A 280 -4.90 -19.43 -12.51
N ASN A 281 -3.98 -20.34 -12.19
CA ASN A 281 -2.60 -20.27 -12.69
C ASN A 281 -2.47 -20.99 -14.05
N PRO A 282 -1.62 -20.47 -14.97
CA PRO A 282 -0.97 -19.16 -14.88
C PRO A 282 -2.00 -18.01 -14.92
N PRO A 283 -1.74 -16.86 -14.26
CA PRO A 283 -2.69 -15.76 -14.17
C PRO A 283 -3.24 -15.33 -15.54
N THR A 284 -4.56 -15.15 -15.59
CA THR A 284 -5.24 -14.67 -16.80
C THR A 284 -4.93 -13.20 -17.00
N VAL A 285 -4.61 -12.82 -18.24
CA VAL A 285 -4.25 -11.46 -18.63
C VAL A 285 -4.77 -11.19 -20.03
N THR A 286 -5.29 -9.99 -20.27
CA THR A 286 -5.75 -9.59 -21.60
C THR A 286 -4.56 -9.31 -22.53
N PRO A 287 -4.73 -9.30 -23.86
CA PRO A 287 -3.66 -8.91 -24.77
C PRO A 287 -3.10 -7.50 -24.48
N GLY A 288 -3.98 -6.54 -24.13
CA GLY A 288 -3.58 -5.17 -23.80
C GLY A 288 -2.75 -5.10 -22.52
N ASP A 289 -3.18 -5.78 -21.46
CA ASP A 289 -2.47 -5.79 -20.18
C ASP A 289 -1.16 -6.57 -20.26
N ARG A 290 -1.10 -7.60 -21.10
CA ARG A 290 0.16 -8.30 -21.40
C ARG A 290 1.18 -7.37 -22.04
N ASN A 291 0.77 -6.55 -23.02
CA ASN A 291 1.66 -5.55 -23.62
C ASN A 291 2.16 -4.53 -22.60
N ARG A 292 1.29 -4.07 -21.69
CA ARG A 292 1.66 -3.14 -20.60
C ARG A 292 2.64 -3.76 -19.63
N LEU A 293 2.40 -5.01 -19.22
CA LEU A 293 3.30 -5.78 -18.37
C LEU A 293 4.66 -5.93 -19.05
N ASP A 294 4.71 -6.36 -20.31
CA ASP A 294 5.96 -6.56 -21.05
C ASP A 294 6.74 -5.24 -21.19
N ALA A 295 6.06 -4.12 -21.45
CA ALA A 295 6.67 -2.78 -21.49
C ALA A 295 7.23 -2.36 -20.12
N PHE A 296 6.49 -2.61 -19.04
CA PHE A 296 6.95 -2.36 -17.67
C PHE A 296 8.21 -3.19 -17.35
N LEU A 297 8.18 -4.49 -17.62
CA LEU A 297 9.32 -5.39 -17.37
C LEU A 297 10.55 -4.99 -18.20
N ALA A 298 10.36 -4.60 -19.46
CA ALA A 298 11.43 -4.09 -20.31
C ALA A 298 12.03 -2.78 -19.76
N ALA A 299 11.20 -1.88 -19.25
CA ALA A 299 11.66 -0.64 -18.61
C ALA A 299 12.49 -0.94 -17.35
N VAL A 300 12.05 -1.85 -16.48
CA VAL A 300 12.81 -2.27 -15.28
C VAL A 300 14.17 -2.85 -15.68
N ARG A 301 14.23 -3.80 -16.62
CA ARG A 301 15.49 -4.40 -17.09
C ARG A 301 16.47 -3.36 -17.64
N ARG A 302 15.94 -2.32 -18.30
CA ARG A 302 16.76 -1.26 -18.90
C ARG A 302 17.36 -0.33 -17.85
N VAL A 303 16.59 0.07 -16.85
CA VAL A 303 17.04 1.09 -15.87
C VAL A 303 17.71 0.50 -14.64
N ALA A 304 17.38 -0.75 -14.29
CA ALA A 304 17.87 -1.44 -13.10
C ALA A 304 18.29 -2.89 -13.45
N PRO A 305 19.35 -3.08 -14.25
CA PRO A 305 19.76 -4.42 -14.72
C PRO A 305 20.19 -5.37 -13.59
N GLY A 306 20.54 -4.85 -12.41
CA GLY A 306 20.85 -5.64 -11.21
C GLY A 306 19.62 -6.05 -10.39
N THR A 307 18.46 -5.45 -10.63
CA THR A 307 17.21 -5.77 -9.92
C THR A 307 16.62 -7.06 -10.48
N ARG A 308 16.33 -8.01 -9.59
CA ARG A 308 15.58 -9.22 -9.94
C ARG A 308 14.12 -8.86 -10.23
N ILE A 309 13.57 -9.42 -11.29
CA ILE A 309 12.14 -9.36 -11.57
C ILE A 309 11.51 -10.70 -11.19
N LEU A 310 10.48 -10.68 -10.35
CA LEU A 310 9.65 -11.83 -10.04
C LEU A 310 8.22 -11.53 -10.48
N VAL A 311 7.75 -12.19 -11.53
CA VAL A 311 6.33 -12.11 -11.94
C VAL A 311 5.55 -13.11 -11.09
N PRO A 312 4.57 -12.67 -10.27
CA PRO A 312 3.91 -13.55 -9.32
C PRO A 312 2.85 -14.43 -9.98
N GLU A 313 2.60 -15.59 -9.38
CA GLU A 313 1.47 -16.46 -9.64
C GLU A 313 0.52 -16.42 -8.42
N TYR A 314 -0.77 -16.67 -8.65
CA TYR A 314 -1.75 -16.62 -7.57
C TYR A 314 -1.48 -17.68 -6.52
N LEU A 315 -1.56 -17.29 -5.26
CA LEU A 315 -1.45 -18.17 -4.09
C LEU A 315 -0.13 -18.96 -3.97
N THR A 316 0.81 -18.76 -4.89
CA THR A 316 2.15 -19.35 -4.84
C THR A 316 2.91 -18.72 -3.67
N PRO A 317 3.50 -19.52 -2.76
CA PRO A 317 4.25 -19.00 -1.63
C PRO A 317 5.63 -18.50 -2.06
N TYR A 318 5.93 -17.26 -1.71
CA TYR A 318 7.23 -16.62 -1.92
C TYR A 318 7.90 -16.29 -0.59
N THR A 319 9.22 -16.44 -0.56
CA THR A 319 10.08 -15.94 0.52
C THR A 319 11.18 -15.08 -0.09
N PHE A 320 11.58 -14.06 0.64
CA PHE A 320 12.64 -13.13 0.25
C PHE A 320 13.74 -13.17 1.31
N ALA A 321 14.98 -12.88 0.91
CA ALA A 321 16.17 -12.97 1.76
C ALA A 321 16.96 -11.65 1.73
#